data_AF-A0A357CZI8-F1
#
_entry.id   AF-A0A357CZI8-F1
#
_cell.length_a   1.000
_cell.length_b   1.000
_cell.length_c   1.000
_cell.angle_alpha   90.00
_cell.angle_beta   90.00
_cell.angle_gamma   90.00
#
_symmetry.space_group_name_H-M   'P 1'
#
loop_
_entity.id
_entity.type
_entity.pdbx_description
1 polymer ?
#
loop_
_entity_poly.entity_id
_entity_poly.type
_entity_poly.pdbx_seq_one_letter_code
_entity_poly.pdbx_strand_id
1 'polypeptide(L)'
;ILFICGGAFDGLNDIIDSRLGKQVVGFNSKIQNKLERAKDPSLSKVTPHDLIKYGIIPELVGRIPVIVALQPLDKDALVRILKEPKNALIKQYQKL
;
A
#
# COMPACT_ATOMS: atom_id res chain seq x y z
N ILE A 1 3.66 -4.13 -26.44
CA ILE A 1 2.61 -4.61 -25.51
C ILE A 1 2.94 -4.07 -24.13
N LEU A 2 1.98 -3.46 -23.43
CA LEU A 2 2.15 -2.93 -22.06
C LEU A 2 1.66 -3.96 -21.04
N PHE A 3 2.45 -4.19 -19.99
CA PHE A 3 2.06 -5.04 -18.86
C PHE A 3 1.82 -4.19 -17.62
N ILE A 4 0.69 -4.44 -16.95
CA ILE A 4 0.37 -3.87 -15.64
C ILE A 4 0.08 -5.04 -14.72
N CYS A 5 0.91 -5.18 -13.68
CA CYS A 5 0.76 -6.20 -12.65
C CYS A 5 0.31 -5.52 -11.36
N GLY A 6 -0.74 -6.04 -10.74
CA GLY A 6 -1.27 -5.53 -9.48
C GLY A 6 -1.58 -6.67 -8.52
N GLY A 7 -1.51 -6.39 -7.21
CA GLY A 7 -1.77 -7.37 -6.16
C GLY A 7 -1.88 -6.70 -4.80
N ALA A 8 -2.41 -7.45 -3.84
CA ALA A 8 -2.34 -7.09 -2.42
C ALA A 8 -1.14 -7.78 -1.80
N PHE A 9 -0.24 -7.00 -1.20
CA PHE A 9 1.03 -7.48 -0.64
C PHE A 9 0.98 -7.36 0.88
N ASP A 10 0.28 -8.29 1.53
CA ASP A 10 0.16 -8.31 2.99
C ASP A 10 1.53 -8.60 3.65
N GLY A 11 1.84 -7.97 4.77
CA GLY A 11 3.16 -8.12 5.43
C GLY A 11 4.35 -7.44 4.74
N LEU A 12 4.21 -6.93 3.49
CA LEU A 12 5.28 -6.14 2.83
C LEU A 12 5.63 -4.87 3.63
N ASN A 13 4.65 -4.28 4.32
CA ASN A 13 4.87 -3.14 5.20
C ASN A 13 5.86 -3.44 6.33
N ASP A 14 5.83 -4.64 6.91
CA ASP A 14 6.74 -5.03 7.99
C ASP A 14 8.19 -5.16 7.49
N ILE A 15 8.36 -5.67 6.27
CA ILE A 15 9.67 -5.75 5.60
C ILE A 15 10.23 -4.34 5.38
N ILE A 16 9.39 -3.42 4.87
CA ILE A 16 9.77 -2.03 4.63
C ILE A 16 10.09 -1.31 5.95
N ASP A 17 9.25 -1.48 6.97
CA ASP A 17 9.42 -0.86 8.29
C ASP A 17 10.69 -1.35 8.98
N SER A 18 10.98 -2.66 8.88
CA SER A 18 12.22 -3.24 9.40
C SER A 18 13.45 -2.63 8.71
N ARG A 19 13.40 -2.44 7.39
CA ARG A 19 14.50 -1.80 6.64
C ARG A 19 14.65 -0.32 7.01
N LEU A 20 13.54 0.39 7.24
CA LEU A 20 13.54 1.79 7.64
C LEU A 20 13.91 2.00 9.12
N GLY A 21 14.20 0.92 9.86
CA GLY A 21 14.61 1.01 11.27
C GLY A 21 13.47 1.42 12.20
N LYS A 22 12.20 1.22 11.81
CA LYS A 22 11.02 1.52 12.65
C LYS A 22 10.78 0.48 13.75
N GLN A 23 11.75 -0.40 14.01
CA GLN A 23 11.68 -1.37 15.09
C GLN A 23 11.92 -0.68 16.43
N VAL A 24 10.94 -0.80 17.33
CA VAL A 24 10.99 -0.24 18.68
C VAL A 24 11.68 -1.25 19.58
N VAL A 25 12.96 -1.06 19.86
CA VAL A 25 13.72 -1.88 20.81
C VAL A 25 14.24 -1.00 21.95
N GLY A 26 13.80 -1.27 23.18
CA GLY A 26 14.34 -0.69 24.42
C GLY A 26 13.36 0.21 25.21
N PHE A 27 13.52 0.20 26.54
CA PHE A 27 12.71 0.92 27.53
C PHE A 27 12.66 2.46 27.37
N ASN A 28 13.57 3.04 26.57
CA ASN A 28 13.68 4.48 26.31
C ASN A 28 13.46 4.87 24.84
N SER A 29 12.97 3.94 24.01
CA SER A 29 12.69 4.21 22.61
C SER A 29 11.41 5.05 22.49
N LYS A 30 11.39 6.03 21.56
CA LYS A 30 10.17 6.79 21.24
C LYS A 30 9.12 5.80 20.76
N ILE A 31 8.17 5.45 21.62
CA ILE A 31 7.01 4.65 21.26
C ILE A 31 6.19 5.49 20.28
N GLN A 32 6.45 5.34 18.99
CA GLN A 32 5.55 5.89 17.98
C GLN A 32 4.23 5.13 18.09
N ASN A 33 3.20 5.88 18.47
CA ASN A 33 1.84 5.39 18.58
C ASN A 33 1.45 4.70 17.26
N LYS A 34 0.69 3.60 17.36
CA LYS A 34 0.21 2.83 16.19
C LYS A 34 -0.55 3.72 15.20
N LEU A 35 -1.21 4.77 15.71
CA LEU A 35 -1.89 5.82 14.95
C LEU A 35 -0.95 6.73 14.15
N GLU A 36 0.27 7.01 14.62
CA GLU A 36 1.26 7.79 13.87
C GLU A 36 1.94 6.96 12.79
N ARG A 37 2.19 5.66 13.06
CA ARG A 37 2.68 4.72 12.04
C ARG A 37 1.69 4.54 10.89
N ALA A 38 0.39 4.54 11.17
CA ALA A 38 -0.65 4.48 10.14
C ALA A 38 -0.70 5.71 9.21
N LYS A 39 -0.09 6.84 9.61
CA LYS A 39 -0.03 8.07 8.80
C LYS A 39 1.14 8.11 7.81
N ASP A 40 2.20 7.32 8.03
CA ASP A 40 3.32 7.23 7.09
C ASP A 40 3.10 6.03 6.16
N PRO A 41 2.75 6.23 4.87
CA PRO A 41 2.45 5.12 3.98
C PRO A 41 3.74 4.38 3.61
N SER A 42 4.16 3.43 4.44
CA SER A 42 5.39 2.66 4.24
C SER A 42 5.46 2.02 2.85
N LEU A 43 4.33 1.57 2.28
CA LEU A 43 4.23 1.06 0.91
C LEU A 43 4.78 2.04 -0.15
N SER A 44 4.66 3.35 0.05
CA SER A 44 5.17 4.36 -0.90
C SER A 44 6.70 4.38 -1.00
N LYS A 45 7.40 3.81 -0.01
CA LYS A 45 8.86 3.72 0.07
C LYS A 45 9.39 2.36 -0.41
N VAL A 46 8.55 1.51 -0.99
CA VAL A 46 8.94 0.17 -1.47
C VAL A 46 10.11 0.25 -2.45
N THR A 47 11.05 -0.68 -2.35
CA THR A 47 12.11 -0.86 -3.35
C THR A 47 12.10 -2.29 -3.91
N PRO A 48 12.76 -2.53 -5.06
CA PRO A 48 12.93 -3.86 -5.62
C PRO A 48 13.45 -4.92 -4.64
N HIS A 49 14.34 -4.52 -3.72
CA HIS A 49 14.91 -5.43 -2.72
C HIS A 49 13.85 -5.90 -1.70
N ASP A 50 12.86 -5.07 -1.38
CA ASP A 50 11.77 -5.45 -0.48
C ASP A 50 10.88 -6.51 -1.13
N LEU A 51 10.63 -6.38 -2.45
CA LEU A 51 9.85 -7.36 -3.22
C LEU A 51 10.56 -8.72 -3.33
N ILE A 52 11.90 -8.72 -3.44
CA ILE A 52 12.69 -9.94 -3.43
C ILE A 52 12.62 -10.61 -2.05
N LYS A 53 12.81 -9.83 -0.97
CA LYS A 53 12.65 -10.34 0.41
C LYS A 53 11.24 -10.85 0.71
N TYR A 54 10.23 -10.25 0.08
CA TYR A 54 8.85 -10.69 0.17
C TYR A 54 8.60 -12.04 -0.52
N GLY A 55 9.42 -12.41 -1.51
CA GLY A 55 9.36 -13.70 -2.20
C GLY A 55 9.16 -13.63 -3.71
N ILE A 56 9.20 -12.44 -4.32
CA ILE A 56 9.17 -12.30 -5.77
C ILE A 56 10.57 -12.60 -6.34
N ILE A 57 10.63 -13.41 -7.40
CA ILE A 57 11.91 -13.75 -8.04
C ILE A 57 12.59 -12.51 -8.67
N PRO A 58 13.93 -12.38 -8.58
CA PRO A 58 14.65 -11.20 -9.09
C PRO A 58 14.42 -10.90 -10.57
N GLU A 59 14.28 -11.94 -11.40
CA GLU A 59 14.06 -11.81 -12.84
C GLU A 59 12.75 -11.11 -13.16
N LEU A 60 11.70 -11.35 -12.35
CA LEU A 60 10.41 -10.71 -12.51
C LEU A 60 10.45 -9.27 -12.02
N VAL A 61 11.08 -9.01 -10.88
CA VAL A 61 11.28 -7.65 -10.37
C VAL A 61 12.08 -6.80 -11.36
N GLY A 62 13.11 -7.37 -12.00
CA GLY A 62 13.90 -6.70 -13.03
C GLY A 62 13.12 -6.33 -14.29
N ARG A 63 11.99 -6.99 -14.56
CA ARG A 63 11.09 -6.66 -15.68
C ARG A 63 10.02 -5.62 -15.32
N ILE A 64 9.94 -5.19 -14.06
CA ILE A 64 8.96 -4.22 -13.57
C ILE A 64 9.71 -2.95 -13.11
N PRO A 65 10.06 -2.04 -14.04
CA PRO A 65 10.86 -0.85 -13.73
C PRO A 65 10.07 0.23 -12.98
N VAL A 66 8.73 0.15 -12.96
CA VAL A 66 7.85 1.13 -12.33
C VAL A 66 7.03 0.44 -11.26
N ILE A 67 7.15 0.91 -10.02
CA ILE A 67 6.41 0.41 -8.86
C ILE A 67 5.59 1.57 -8.29
N VAL A 68 4.29 1.35 -8.11
CA VAL A 68 3.38 2.34 -7.55
C VAL A 68 2.60 1.72 -6.40
N ALA A 69 2.56 2.41 -5.27
CA ALA A 69 1.74 2.03 -4.12
C ALA A 69 0.41 2.78 -4.14
N LEU A 70 -0.68 2.06 -3.91
CA LEU A 70 -2.00 2.67 -3.71
C LEU A 70 -2.18 3.08 -2.25
N GLN A 71 -2.93 4.15 -2.05
CA GLN A 71 -3.34 4.59 -0.73
C GLN A 71 -4.56 3.79 -0.25
N PRO A 72 -4.66 3.50 1.06
CA PRO A 72 -5.85 2.90 1.62
C PRO A 72 -7.05 3.84 1.45
N LEU A 73 -8.25 3.26 1.32
CA LEU A 73 -9.48 4.03 1.24
C LEU A 73 -9.85 4.57 2.61
N ASP A 74 -10.07 5.88 2.69
CA ASP A 74 -10.66 6.54 3.85
C ASP A 74 -12.18 6.71 3.68
N LYS A 75 -12.82 7.23 4.72
CA LYS A 75 -14.27 7.46 4.73
C LYS A 75 -14.70 8.37 3.58
N ASP A 76 -13.96 9.44 3.32
CA ASP A 76 -14.32 10.42 2.30
C ASP A 76 -14.17 9.82 0.90
N ALA A 77 -13.11 9.04 0.65
CA ALA A 77 -12.93 8.27 -0.57
C ALA A 77 -14.09 7.29 -0.80
N LEU A 78 -14.54 6.57 0.24
CA LEU A 78 -15.70 5.69 0.14
C LEU A 78 -16.99 6.46 -0.21
N VAL A 79 -17.23 7.61 0.43
CA VAL A 79 -18.38 8.48 0.10
C VAL A 79 -18.33 8.94 -1.36
N ARG A 80 -17.14 9.30 -1.86
CA ARG A 80 -16.92 9.68 -3.27
C ARG A 80 -17.17 8.50 -4.21
N ILE A 81 -16.67 7.30 -3.91
CA ILE A 81 -16.90 6.09 -4.69
C ILE A 81 -18.41 5.77 -4.82
N LEU A 82 -19.19 6.01 -3.78
CA LEU A 82 -20.63 5.78 -3.80
C LEU A 82 -21.42 6.78 -4.65
N LYS A 83 -20.88 7.99 -4.90
CA LYS A 83 -21.59 9.12 -5.52
C LYS A 83 -21.06 9.55 -6.89
N GLU A 84 -19.75 9.72 -7.00
CA GLU A 84 -19.10 10.40 -8.14
C GLU A 84 -18.95 9.56 -9.41
N PRO A 85 -18.43 8.31 -9.37
CA PRO A 85 -18.06 7.61 -10.60
C PRO A 85 -19.25 7.36 -11.52
N LYS A 86 -18.98 7.18 -12.82
CA LYS A 86 -20.03 6.86 -13.82
C LYS A 86 -20.86 5.65 -13.39
N ASN A 87 -20.19 4.65 -12.81
CA ASN A 87 -20.78 3.41 -12.34
C ASN A 87 -20.98 3.39 -10.80
N ALA A 88 -21.20 4.54 -10.17
CA ALA A 88 -21.42 4.64 -8.73
C ALA A 88 -22.66 3.86 -8.27
N LEU A 89 -22.60 3.21 -7.10
CA LEU A 89 -23.70 2.39 -6.56
C LEU A 89 -25.01 3.16 -6.44
N ILE A 90 -24.99 4.41 -5.93
CA ILE A 90 -26.21 5.23 -5.80
C ILE A 90 -26.87 5.44 -7.18
N LYS A 91 -26.08 5.71 -8.23
CA LYS A 91 -26.60 5.90 -9.60
C LYS A 91 -27.17 4.61 -10.18
N GLN A 92 -26.65 3.45 -9.79
CA GLN A 92 -27.18 2.15 -10.21
C GLN A 92 -28.55 1.89 -9.56
N TYR A 93 -28.68 2.14 -8.25
CA TYR A 93 -29.94 1.96 -7.53
C TYR A 93 -31.03 2.98 -7.91
N GLN A 94 -30.67 4.20 -8.32
CA GLN A 94 -31.63 5.21 -8.81
C GLN A 94 -32.22 4.88 -10.19
N LYS A 95 -31.59 3.99 -10.96
CA LYS A 95 -32.06 3.57 -12.29
C LYS A 95 -33.00 2.36 -12.24
N LEU A 96 -33.01 1.63 -11.14
CA LEU A 96 -33.97 0.56 -10.86
C LEU A 96 -35.31 1.16 -10.44
#